data_AF-A0A4V3SD81-F1
#
_entry.id   AF-A0A4V3SD81-F1
#
_cell.length_a   1.000
_cell.length_b   1.000
_cell.length_c   1.000
_cell.angle_alpha   90.00
_cell.angle_beta   90.00
_cell.angle_gamma   90.00
#
_symmetry.space_group_name_H-M   'P 1'
#
loop_
_entity.id
_entity.type
_entity.pdbx_description
1 polymer ?
#
loop_
_entity_poly.entity_id
_entity_poly.type
_entity_poly.pdbx_seq_one_letter_code
_entity_poly.pdbx_strand_id
1 'polypeptide(L)'
;MVWLPCVVLAVFVVFTYIWMRRYFCSVHSDKFRTMVILGSGGHTAEMLPLISVLTDKYTPRIYVVAATDKLSEKKVLALCEEKGEQCLLERVPRAREVKQSPFTSIFSTLHEAILSFPIVFRHRPDLILCNGPGTCVPICFVAFFLRVIFVRPLLIVYIESICRTQTLSVSGQLLYYARFADVIVQWQDLNARYPGTKYLGLLS
;
A
#
# COMPACT_ATOMS: atom_id res chain seq x y z
N MET A 1 -24.64 32.88 -23.76
CA MET A 1 -23.70 31.93 -24.43
C MET A 1 -22.78 31.15 -23.48
N VAL A 2 -22.75 31.42 -22.16
CA VAL A 2 -21.84 30.74 -21.21
C VAL A 2 -22.32 29.32 -20.81
N TRP A 3 -23.60 29.00 -21.01
CA TRP A 3 -24.19 27.71 -20.59
C TRP A 3 -23.71 26.52 -21.43
N LEU A 4 -23.47 26.71 -22.73
CA LEU A 4 -23.04 25.65 -23.63
C LEU A 4 -21.67 25.03 -23.23
N PRO A 5 -20.61 25.82 -22.98
CA PRO A 5 -19.33 25.27 -22.53
C PRO A 5 -19.40 24.61 -21.14
N CYS A 6 -20.22 25.13 -20.23
CA CYS A 6 -20.43 24.50 -18.92
C CYS A 6 -21.11 23.12 -19.04
N VAL A 7 -22.10 22.98 -19.92
CA VAL A 7 -22.79 21.70 -20.18
C VAL A 7 -21.84 20.70 -20.85
N VAL A 8 -21.05 21.12 -21.83
CA VAL A 8 -20.06 20.25 -22.49
C VAL A 8 -19.00 19.76 -21.50
N LEU A 9 -18.50 20.65 -20.63
CA LEU A 9 -17.55 20.28 -19.59
C LEU A 9 -18.18 19.28 -18.59
N ALA A 10 -19.42 19.53 -18.16
CA ALA A 10 -20.12 18.63 -17.25
C ALA A 10 -20.33 17.24 -17.85
N VAL A 11 -20.77 17.16 -19.12
CA VAL A 11 -20.93 15.88 -19.83
C VAL A 11 -19.59 15.17 -19.98
N PHE A 12 -18.51 15.89 -20.30
CA PHE A 12 -17.17 15.30 -20.39
C PHE A 12 -16.69 14.75 -19.05
N VAL A 13 -16.89 15.49 -17.95
CA VAL A 13 -16.56 15.03 -16.59
C VAL A 13 -17.38 13.81 -16.20
N VAL A 14 -18.68 13.79 -16.48
CA VAL A 14 -19.54 12.64 -16.17
C VAL A 14 -19.16 11.43 -17.02
N PHE A 15 -18.91 11.61 -18.32
CA PHE A 15 -18.50 10.53 -19.21
C PHE A 15 -17.15 9.95 -18.81
N THR A 16 -16.15 10.81 -18.54
CA THR A 16 -14.84 10.36 -18.06
C THR A 16 -14.94 9.68 -16.71
N TYR A 17 -15.75 10.19 -15.78
CA TYR A 17 -16.00 9.54 -14.50
C TYR A 17 -16.63 8.16 -14.67
N ILE A 18 -17.66 8.01 -15.52
CA ILE A 18 -18.30 6.71 -15.78
C ILE A 18 -17.31 5.75 -16.44
N TRP A 19 -16.55 6.21 -17.44
CA TRP A 19 -15.54 5.41 -18.12
C TRP A 19 -14.45 4.94 -17.13
N MET A 20 -13.94 5.84 -16.30
CA MET A 20 -12.96 5.51 -15.26
C MET A 20 -13.55 4.57 -14.20
N ARG A 21 -14.80 4.78 -13.77
CA ARG A 21 -15.48 3.87 -12.85
C ARG A 21 -15.59 2.47 -13.44
N ARG A 22 -15.93 2.35 -14.73
CA ARG A 22 -15.93 1.05 -15.43
C ARG A 22 -14.53 0.44 -15.52
N TYR A 23 -13.50 1.25 -15.71
CA TYR A 23 -12.10 0.79 -15.68
C TYR A 23 -11.69 0.22 -14.31
N PHE A 24 -12.20 0.80 -13.22
CA PHE A 24 -11.91 0.36 -11.84
C PHE A 24 -12.87 -0.68 -11.28
N CYS A 25 -14.04 -0.89 -11.89
CA CYS A 25 -14.94 -1.98 -11.52
C CYS A 25 -14.22 -3.31 -11.72
N SER A 26 -13.81 -3.90 -10.59
CA SER A 26 -13.25 -5.24 -10.56
C SER A 26 -14.40 -6.21 -10.86
N VAL A 27 -14.30 -6.95 -11.96
CA VAL A 27 -15.13 -8.14 -12.17
C VAL A 27 -14.79 -9.11 -11.05
N HIS A 28 -15.79 -9.71 -10.41
CA HIS A 28 -15.58 -10.73 -9.38
C HIS A 28 -14.65 -11.81 -9.96
N SER A 29 -13.41 -11.83 -9.48
CA SER A 29 -12.37 -12.77 -9.83
C SER A 29 -12.07 -13.57 -8.57
N ASP A 30 -11.88 -14.88 -8.71
CA ASP A 30 -11.46 -15.73 -7.58
C ASP A 30 -10.08 -15.35 -7.04
N LYS A 31 -9.34 -14.50 -7.78
CA LYS A 31 -8.02 -14.00 -7.44
C LYS A 31 -8.04 -12.51 -7.10
N PHE A 32 -7.24 -12.14 -6.09
CA PHE A 32 -7.03 -10.78 -5.60
C PHE A 32 -5.65 -10.26 -6.03
N ARG A 33 -5.63 -9.14 -6.78
CA ARG A 33 -4.40 -8.44 -7.11
C ARG A 33 -3.79 -7.89 -5.83
N THR A 34 -2.64 -8.41 -5.44
CA THR A 34 -2.04 -8.12 -4.14
C THR A 34 -0.78 -7.29 -4.33
N MET A 35 -0.78 -6.09 -3.79
CA MET A 35 0.38 -5.21 -3.78
C MET A 35 1.07 -5.30 -2.42
N VAL A 36 2.35 -5.64 -2.40
CA VAL A 36 3.15 -5.78 -1.20
C VAL A 36 4.21 -4.70 -1.17
N ILE A 37 4.13 -3.80 -0.18
CA ILE A 37 5.08 -2.71 -0.02
C ILE A 37 6.13 -3.14 1.00
N LEU A 38 7.38 -3.18 0.55
CA LEU A 38 8.50 -3.67 1.34
C LEU A 38 9.35 -2.53 1.88
N GLY A 39 9.46 -2.48 3.20
CA GLY A 39 10.37 -1.59 3.91
C GLY A 39 11.81 -2.11 3.89
N SER A 40 12.80 -1.23 3.94
CA SER A 40 14.19 -1.69 3.88
C SER A 40 14.69 -2.40 5.12
N GLY A 41 15.58 -3.39 4.94
CA GLY A 41 16.27 -4.08 6.04
C GLY A 41 15.34 -5.02 6.83
N GLY A 42 15.20 -4.77 8.13
CA GLY A 42 14.40 -5.60 9.05
C GLY A 42 12.93 -5.73 8.64
N HIS A 43 12.32 -4.65 8.14
CA HIS A 43 10.93 -4.70 7.66
C HIS A 43 10.73 -5.64 6.48
N THR A 44 11.70 -5.73 5.57
CA THR A 44 11.63 -6.73 4.49
C THR A 44 11.73 -8.12 5.10
N ALA A 45 12.68 -8.37 6.00
CA ALA A 45 12.82 -9.68 6.65
C ALA A 45 11.54 -10.13 7.38
N GLU A 46 10.81 -9.22 8.01
CA GLU A 46 9.50 -9.51 8.63
C GLU A 46 8.41 -9.86 7.61
N MET A 47 8.46 -9.27 6.41
CA MET A 47 7.43 -9.46 5.38
C MET A 47 7.63 -10.72 4.53
N LEU A 48 8.87 -11.18 4.33
CA LEU A 48 9.14 -12.33 3.45
C LEU A 48 8.46 -13.64 3.90
N PRO A 49 8.46 -14.02 5.20
CA PRO A 49 7.73 -15.20 5.68
C PRO A 49 6.23 -15.10 5.42
N LEU A 50 5.65 -13.90 5.55
CA LEU A 50 4.23 -13.68 5.30
C LEU A 50 3.88 -13.87 3.82
N ILE A 51 4.76 -13.39 2.93
CA ILE A 51 4.60 -13.53 1.47
C ILE A 51 4.80 -15.00 1.05
N SER A 52 5.69 -15.73 1.72
CA SER A 52 5.98 -17.13 1.37
C SER A 52 4.79 -18.06 1.64
N VAL A 53 3.91 -17.73 2.58
CA VAL A 53 2.69 -18.52 2.86
C VAL A 53 1.46 -18.08 2.07
N LEU A 54 1.52 -16.97 1.31
CA LEU A 54 0.40 -16.56 0.47
C LEU A 54 0.13 -17.62 -0.62
N THR A 55 -1.15 -17.91 -0.84
CA THR A 55 -1.64 -18.83 -1.87
C THR A 55 -1.86 -18.13 -3.22
N ASP A 56 -2.18 -18.90 -4.25
CA ASP A 56 -2.48 -18.40 -5.61
C ASP A 56 -3.71 -17.50 -5.67
N LYS A 57 -4.55 -17.51 -4.64
CA LYS A 57 -5.69 -16.60 -4.49
C LYS A 57 -5.24 -15.14 -4.46
N TYR A 58 -4.01 -14.86 -4.07
CA TYR A 58 -3.45 -13.51 -3.94
C TYR A 58 -2.58 -13.12 -5.15
N THR A 59 -2.86 -13.67 -6.32
CA THR A 59 -2.13 -13.39 -7.57
C THR A 59 -2.93 -12.47 -8.51
N PRO A 60 -2.28 -11.63 -9.34
CA PRO A 60 -0.84 -11.38 -9.37
C PRO A 60 -0.35 -10.62 -8.13
N ARG A 61 0.93 -10.84 -7.80
CA ARG A 61 1.63 -10.16 -6.70
C ARG A 61 2.51 -9.05 -7.26
N ILE A 62 2.30 -7.83 -6.79
CA ILE A 62 3.07 -6.64 -7.18
C ILE A 62 3.92 -6.22 -5.99
N TYR A 63 5.23 -6.29 -6.11
CA TYR A 63 6.17 -5.90 -5.07
C TYR A 63 6.63 -4.47 -5.30
N VAL A 64 6.47 -3.63 -4.29
CA VAL A 64 6.94 -2.24 -4.32
C VAL A 64 8.13 -2.12 -3.37
N VAL A 65 9.28 -1.73 -3.92
CA VAL A 65 10.52 -1.54 -3.17
C VAL A 65 11.03 -0.12 -3.33
N ALA A 66 11.76 0.36 -2.33
CA ALA A 66 12.47 1.64 -2.45
C ALA A 66 13.59 1.52 -3.49
N ALA A 67 13.73 2.50 -4.38
CA ALA A 67 14.71 2.48 -5.48
C ALA A 67 16.18 2.36 -5.02
N THR A 68 16.47 2.77 -3.79
CA THR A 68 17.82 2.66 -3.18
C THR A 68 18.08 1.32 -2.51
N ASP A 69 17.05 0.47 -2.35
CA ASP A 69 17.16 -0.80 -1.62
C ASP A 69 17.31 -2.01 -2.55
N LYS A 70 18.52 -2.15 -3.08
CA LYS A 70 18.90 -3.28 -3.93
C LYS A 70 18.88 -4.62 -3.21
N LEU A 71 19.00 -4.65 -1.88
CA LEU A 71 19.04 -5.89 -1.13
C LEU A 71 17.65 -6.50 -1.03
N SER A 72 16.65 -5.68 -0.70
CA SER A 72 15.26 -6.13 -0.62
C SER A 72 14.74 -6.54 -1.99
N GLU A 73 15.11 -5.80 -3.05
CA GLU A 73 14.84 -6.21 -4.44
C GLU A 73 15.37 -7.62 -4.75
N LYS A 74 16.65 -7.90 -4.45
CA LYS A 74 17.23 -9.23 -4.69
C LYS A 74 16.51 -10.34 -3.92
N LYS A 75 16.11 -10.09 -2.68
CA LYS A 75 15.39 -11.08 -1.85
C LYS A 75 14.02 -11.43 -2.45
N VAL A 76 13.31 -10.44 -2.97
CA VAL A 76 12.01 -10.65 -3.62
C VAL A 76 12.16 -11.44 -4.92
N LEU A 77 13.14 -11.08 -5.75
CA LEU A 77 13.41 -11.80 -6.98
C LEU A 77 13.73 -13.27 -6.71
N ALA A 78 14.58 -13.56 -5.70
CA ALA A 78 14.89 -14.92 -5.29
C ALA A 78 13.63 -15.70 -4.84
N LEU A 79 12.73 -15.08 -4.08
CA LEU A 79 11.47 -15.72 -3.68
C LEU A 79 10.53 -15.99 -4.86
N CYS A 80 10.47 -15.06 -5.81
CA CYS A 80 9.68 -15.24 -7.03
C CYS A 80 10.23 -16.41 -7.88
N GLU A 81 11.56 -16.51 -8.00
CA GLU A 81 12.24 -17.61 -8.70
C GLU A 81 11.99 -18.95 -8.01
N GLU A 82 12.10 -19.02 -6.68
CA GLU A 82 11.83 -20.22 -5.89
C GLU A 82 10.40 -20.72 -6.08
N LYS A 83 9.43 -19.80 -6.13
CA LYS A 83 8.01 -20.12 -6.32
C LYS A 83 7.59 -20.32 -7.78
N GLY A 84 8.46 -20.02 -8.75
CA GLY A 84 8.11 -20.02 -10.17
C GLY A 84 7.00 -19.01 -10.53
N GLU A 85 6.84 -17.94 -9.76
CA GLU A 85 5.80 -16.94 -9.94
C GLU A 85 6.30 -15.73 -10.75
N GLN A 86 5.41 -15.11 -11.51
CA GLN A 86 5.73 -13.87 -12.22
C GLN A 86 5.99 -12.73 -11.22
N CYS A 87 7.23 -12.27 -11.16
CA CYS A 87 7.63 -11.18 -10.28
C CYS A 87 7.33 -9.80 -10.90
N LEU A 88 6.23 -9.16 -10.49
CA LEU A 88 5.95 -7.78 -10.86
C LEU A 88 6.60 -6.85 -9.83
N LEU A 89 7.74 -6.26 -10.16
CA LEU A 89 8.48 -5.37 -9.27
C LEU A 89 8.38 -3.91 -9.73
N GLU A 90 8.00 -3.03 -8.82
CA GLU A 90 7.91 -1.59 -9.02
C GLU A 90 8.85 -0.86 -8.04
N ARG A 91 9.57 0.15 -8.55
CA ARG A 91 10.52 0.93 -7.76
C ARG A 91 9.95 2.31 -7.47
N VAL A 92 9.92 2.70 -6.20
CA VAL A 92 9.45 4.01 -5.74
C VAL A 92 10.60 4.74 -5.06
N PRO A 93 10.76 6.07 -5.22
CA PRO A 93 11.75 6.81 -4.47
C PRO A 93 11.46 6.71 -2.96
N ARG A 94 12.50 6.71 -2.14
CA ARG A 94 12.34 6.61 -0.69
C ARG A 94 11.77 7.94 -0.14
N ALA A 95 10.63 7.91 0.56
CA ALA A 95 9.98 9.05 1.22
C ALA A 95 10.90 9.93 2.08
N ARG A 96 11.97 9.35 2.61
CA ARG A 96 12.83 9.98 3.59
C ARG A 96 14.27 9.54 3.41
N GLU A 97 15.16 10.48 3.12
CA GLU A 97 16.58 10.28 3.38
C GLU A 97 16.84 10.37 4.89
N VAL A 98 17.76 9.56 5.38
CA VAL A 98 18.11 9.49 6.81
C VAL A 98 18.60 10.88 7.24
N LYS A 99 17.94 11.50 8.23
CA LYS A 99 18.18 12.85 8.84
C LYS A 99 17.35 14.05 8.32
N GLN A 100 16.28 13.87 7.54
CA GLN A 100 15.43 15.00 7.14
C GLN A 100 14.52 15.52 8.26
N SER A 101 14.24 16.84 8.25
CA SER A 101 13.33 17.48 9.20
C SER A 101 11.87 17.07 8.93
N PRO A 102 11.00 17.08 9.96
CA PRO A 102 9.59 16.70 9.80
C PRO A 102 8.82 17.58 8.81
N PHE A 103 9.25 18.83 8.59
CA PHE A 103 8.62 19.74 7.64
C PHE A 103 8.95 19.40 6.18
N THR A 104 10.23 19.13 5.87
CA THR A 104 10.61 18.68 4.51
C THR A 104 10.09 17.28 4.20
N SER A 105 9.84 16.47 5.24
CA SER A 105 9.25 15.14 5.11
C SER A 105 7.82 15.16 4.52
N ILE A 106 7.06 16.24 4.70
CA ILE A 106 5.72 16.37 4.11
C ILE A 106 5.82 16.50 2.59
N PHE A 107 6.72 17.37 2.11
CA PHE A 107 6.93 17.58 0.67
C PHE A 107 7.47 16.33 -0.02
N SER A 108 8.39 15.60 0.62
CA SER A 108 8.89 14.34 0.06
C SER A 108 7.82 13.25 0.06
N THR A 109 6.96 13.20 1.09
CA THR A 109 5.81 12.27 1.13
C THR A 109 4.80 12.60 0.04
N LEU A 110 4.50 13.87 -0.21
CA LEU A 110 3.59 14.29 -1.28
C LEU A 110 4.18 13.97 -2.67
N HIS A 111 5.48 14.23 -2.86
CA HIS A 111 6.18 13.86 -4.09
C HIS A 111 6.14 12.35 -4.32
N GLU A 112 6.32 11.53 -3.28
CA GLU A 112 6.15 10.08 -3.38
C GLU A 112 4.71 9.68 -3.68
N ALA A 113 3.71 10.36 -3.11
CA ALA A 113 2.31 10.12 -3.44
C ALA A 113 2.02 10.38 -4.92
N ILE A 114 2.57 11.46 -5.50
CA ILE A 114 2.43 11.77 -6.92
C ILE A 114 3.08 10.69 -7.79
N LEU A 115 4.28 10.24 -7.43
CA LEU A 115 5.00 9.22 -8.21
C LEU A 115 4.42 7.81 -8.05
N SER A 116 3.82 7.50 -6.92
CA SER A 116 3.12 6.22 -6.69
C SER A 116 1.73 6.18 -7.31
N PHE A 117 1.12 7.34 -7.62
CA PHE A 117 -0.17 7.43 -8.30
C PHE A 117 -0.28 6.56 -9.57
N PRO A 118 0.59 6.69 -10.59
CA PRO A 118 0.51 5.87 -11.80
C PRO A 118 0.66 4.37 -11.52
N ILE A 119 1.47 4.00 -10.51
CA ILE A 119 1.70 2.60 -10.13
C ILE A 119 0.42 1.98 -9.57
N VAL A 120 -0.20 2.64 -8.59
CA VAL A 120 -1.45 2.16 -7.98
C VAL A 120 -2.60 2.19 -8.98
N PHE A 121 -2.66 3.22 -9.83
CA PHE A 121 -3.67 3.36 -10.88
C PHE A 121 -3.58 2.24 -11.92
N ARG A 122 -2.36 1.89 -12.36
CA ARG A 122 -2.12 0.85 -13.37
C ARG A 122 -2.43 -0.55 -12.83
N HIS A 123 -1.91 -0.88 -11.65
CA HIS A 123 -2.00 -2.22 -11.08
C HIS A 123 -3.34 -2.50 -10.41
N ARG A 124 -4.07 -1.47 -9.95
CA ARG A 124 -5.41 -1.58 -9.35
C ARG A 124 -5.49 -2.66 -8.27
N PRO A 125 -4.68 -2.59 -7.21
CA PRO A 125 -4.63 -3.64 -6.20
C PRO A 125 -5.96 -3.78 -5.47
N ASP A 126 -6.40 -5.01 -5.24
CA ASP A 126 -7.55 -5.36 -4.41
C ASP A 126 -7.13 -5.52 -2.93
N LEU A 127 -5.87 -5.89 -2.70
CA LEU A 127 -5.22 -6.01 -1.39
C LEU A 127 -3.89 -5.26 -1.38
N ILE A 128 -3.63 -4.48 -0.34
CA ILE A 128 -2.31 -3.90 -0.04
C ILE A 128 -1.82 -4.47 1.28
N LEU A 129 -0.64 -5.10 1.26
CA LEU A 129 0.08 -5.54 2.45
C LEU A 129 1.30 -4.65 2.65
N CYS A 130 1.46 -4.10 3.85
CA CYS A 130 2.61 -3.26 4.15
C CYS A 130 3.04 -3.39 5.62
N ASN A 131 4.35 -3.24 5.86
CA ASN A 131 4.96 -3.16 7.18
C ASN A 131 6.08 -2.11 7.13
N GLY A 132 6.06 -1.17 8.08
CA GLY A 132 7.05 -0.08 8.18
C GLY A 132 7.34 0.66 6.87
N PRO A 133 8.49 1.35 6.77
CA PRO A 133 8.70 2.78 7.04
C PRO A 133 7.79 3.74 6.23
N GLY A 134 8.03 5.06 6.32
CA GLY A 134 7.18 6.13 5.77
C GLY A 134 6.74 6.00 4.30
N THR A 135 7.41 5.21 3.47
CA THR A 135 7.05 4.88 2.07
C THR A 135 5.71 4.17 1.93
N CYS A 136 5.27 3.39 2.92
CA CYS A 136 3.96 2.74 2.83
C CYS A 136 2.79 3.74 2.91
N VAL A 137 2.95 4.82 3.67
CA VAL A 137 1.90 5.82 3.92
C VAL A 137 1.40 6.51 2.65
N PRO A 138 2.24 7.13 1.80
CA PRO A 138 1.78 7.82 0.60
C PRO A 138 1.12 6.86 -0.38
N ILE A 139 1.64 5.64 -0.54
CA ILE A 139 1.05 4.63 -1.42
C ILE A 139 -0.34 4.21 -0.88
N CYS A 140 -0.46 3.96 0.42
CA CYS A 140 -1.75 3.63 1.05
C CYS A 140 -2.75 4.78 0.90
N PHE A 141 -2.31 6.03 1.07
CA PHE A 141 -3.14 7.21 0.88
C PHE A 141 -3.66 7.32 -0.55
N VAL A 142 -2.78 7.17 -1.56
CA VAL A 142 -3.16 7.15 -2.98
C VAL A 142 -4.17 6.04 -3.26
N ALA A 143 -3.94 4.84 -2.74
CA ALA A 143 -4.83 3.72 -2.94
C ALA A 143 -6.22 3.94 -2.31
N PHE A 144 -6.25 4.50 -1.09
CA PHE A 144 -7.47 4.90 -0.41
C PHE A 144 -8.21 6.03 -1.14
N PHE A 145 -7.49 7.04 -1.64
CA PHE A 145 -8.06 8.11 -2.44
C PHE A 145 -8.75 7.58 -3.71
N LEU A 146 -8.08 6.70 -4.45
CA LEU A 146 -8.67 6.01 -5.62
C LEU A 146 -9.85 5.12 -5.20
N ARG A 147 -9.79 4.49 -4.02
CA ARG A 147 -10.90 3.70 -3.46
C ARG A 147 -12.15 4.56 -3.29
N VAL A 148 -12.01 5.74 -2.70
CA VAL A 148 -13.13 6.66 -2.43
C VAL A 148 -13.72 7.22 -3.72
N ILE A 149 -12.89 7.70 -4.65
CA ILE A 149 -13.36 8.31 -5.91
C ILE A 149 -14.09 7.30 -6.79
N PHE A 150 -13.53 6.10 -6.95
CA PHE A 150 -14.04 5.09 -7.89
C PHE A 150 -14.94 4.04 -7.22
N VAL A 151 -15.18 4.15 -5.90
CA VAL A 151 -16.02 3.23 -5.12
C VAL A 151 -15.68 1.77 -5.40
N ARG A 152 -14.38 1.44 -5.30
CA ARG A 152 -13.86 0.09 -5.58
C ARG A 152 -13.56 -0.68 -4.29
N PRO A 153 -13.62 -2.02 -4.29
CA PRO A 153 -13.11 -2.81 -3.17
C PRO A 153 -11.58 -2.64 -3.09
N LEU A 154 -11.09 -2.32 -1.89
CA LEU A 154 -9.67 -2.30 -1.56
C LEU A 154 -9.54 -2.58 -0.08
N LEU A 155 -8.77 -3.63 0.26
CA LEU A 155 -8.34 -3.90 1.62
C LEU A 155 -6.88 -3.45 1.79
N ILE A 156 -6.62 -2.61 2.77
CA ILE A 156 -5.26 -2.23 3.16
C ILE A 156 -5.00 -2.87 4.52
N VAL A 157 -3.95 -3.68 4.61
CA VAL A 157 -3.52 -4.34 5.83
C VAL A 157 -2.13 -3.84 6.17
N TYR A 158 -2.03 -3.17 7.31
CA TYR A 158 -0.77 -2.72 7.87
C TYR A 158 -0.36 -3.65 9.00
N ILE A 159 0.81 -4.26 8.87
CA ILE A 159 1.38 -5.16 9.87
C ILE A 159 2.42 -4.38 10.63
N GLU A 160 2.17 -4.17 11.92
CA GLU A 160 3.12 -3.49 12.79
C GLU A 160 4.34 -4.37 13.07
N SER A 161 5.50 -3.72 13.18
CA SER A 161 6.75 -4.43 13.38
C SER A 161 6.82 -5.12 14.74
N ILE A 162 7.47 -6.28 14.77
CA ILE A 162 7.71 -7.07 16.00
C ILE A 162 8.43 -6.24 17.07
N CYS A 163 9.26 -5.28 16.67
CA CYS A 163 10.01 -4.42 17.58
C CYS A 163 9.12 -3.43 18.37
N ARG A 164 7.84 -3.26 17.98
CA ARG A 164 6.92 -2.30 18.59
C ARG A 164 6.03 -2.99 19.62
N THR A 165 6.51 -3.10 20.85
CA THR A 165 5.79 -3.72 21.97
C THR A 165 4.84 -2.75 22.68
N GLN A 166 5.27 -1.50 22.87
CA GLN A 166 4.60 -0.54 23.75
C GLN A 166 3.70 0.47 23.03
N THR A 167 4.10 0.89 21.82
CA THR A 167 3.40 1.93 21.04
C THR A 167 3.47 1.63 19.55
N LEU A 168 2.40 1.94 18.81
CA LEU A 168 2.40 1.88 17.35
C LEU A 168 3.51 2.77 16.78
N SER A 169 4.08 2.39 15.65
CA SER A 169 4.99 3.25 14.89
C SER A 169 4.26 4.50 14.39
N VAL A 170 4.98 5.54 13.97
CA VAL A 170 4.34 6.77 13.44
C VAL A 170 3.48 6.46 12.22
N SER A 171 3.95 5.58 11.33
CA SER A 171 3.18 5.08 10.18
C SER A 171 1.94 4.30 10.63
N GLY A 172 2.09 3.39 11.61
CA GLY A 172 0.98 2.64 12.17
C GLY A 172 -0.07 3.52 12.84
N GLN A 173 0.35 4.52 13.61
CA GLN A 173 -0.54 5.52 14.22
C GLN A 173 -1.30 6.30 13.15
N LEU A 174 -0.62 6.77 12.11
CA LEU A 174 -1.26 7.53 11.05
C LEU A 174 -2.32 6.70 10.33
N LEU A 175 -1.99 5.46 9.93
CA LEU A 175 -2.92 4.57 9.25
C LEU A 175 -4.09 4.14 10.14
N TYR A 176 -3.81 3.92 11.44
CA TYR A 176 -4.82 3.61 12.45
C TYR A 176 -5.82 4.76 12.65
N TYR A 177 -5.33 5.96 12.97
CA TYR A 177 -6.20 7.10 13.25
C TYR A 177 -6.92 7.62 12.00
N ALA A 178 -6.27 7.55 10.84
CA ALA A 178 -6.91 7.92 9.57
C ALA A 178 -7.94 6.88 9.10
N ARG A 179 -8.00 5.69 9.73
CA ARG A 179 -8.92 4.59 9.37
C ARG A 179 -8.75 4.14 7.91
N PHE A 180 -7.53 4.21 7.39
CA PHE A 180 -7.22 3.80 6.03
C PHE A 180 -6.92 2.30 5.90
N ALA A 181 -6.44 1.69 6.99
CA ALA A 181 -5.97 0.30 6.99
C ALA A 181 -6.46 -0.47 8.21
N ASP A 182 -6.61 -1.78 8.03
CA ASP A 182 -6.69 -2.73 9.12
C ASP A 182 -5.28 -2.89 9.70
N VAL A 183 -5.09 -2.45 10.94
CA VAL A 183 -3.80 -2.51 11.63
C VAL A 183 -3.71 -3.80 12.42
N ILE A 184 -2.77 -4.66 12.03
CA ILE A 184 -2.44 -5.91 12.69
C ILE A 184 -1.27 -5.68 13.63
N VAL A 185 -1.42 -6.14 14.87
CA VAL A 185 -0.43 -6.03 15.93
C VAL A 185 0.01 -7.41 16.41
N GLN A 186 1.29 -7.52 16.76
CA GLN A 186 1.89 -8.79 17.20
C GLN A 186 1.93 -8.95 18.72
N TRP A 187 1.57 -7.91 19.48
CA TRP A 187 1.59 -7.89 20.94
C TRP A 187 0.19 -7.64 21.51
N GLN A 188 -0.21 -8.42 22.52
CA GLN A 188 -1.53 -8.30 23.15
C GLN A 188 -1.68 -6.96 23.89
N ASP A 189 -0.64 -6.51 24.57
CA ASP A 189 -0.63 -5.22 25.26
C ASP A 189 -0.88 -4.05 24.30
N LEU A 190 -0.33 -4.14 23.09
CA LEU A 190 -0.53 -3.14 22.06
C LEU A 190 -1.97 -3.14 21.55
N ASN A 191 -2.58 -4.31 21.39
CA ASN A 191 -3.99 -4.44 21.04
C ASN A 191 -4.90 -3.86 22.13
N ALA A 192 -4.59 -4.11 23.41
CA ALA A 192 -5.33 -3.56 24.54
C ALA A 192 -5.25 -2.02 24.57
N ARG A 193 -4.11 -1.45 24.19
CA ARG A 193 -3.89 0.00 24.15
C ARG A 193 -4.54 0.68 22.94
N TYR A 194 -4.64 0.00 21.81
CA TYR A 194 -5.17 0.54 20.55
C TYR A 194 -6.41 -0.26 20.10
N PRO A 195 -7.60 0.05 20.64
CA PRO A 195 -8.82 -0.71 20.36
C PRO A 195 -9.24 -0.62 18.89
N GLY A 196 -9.46 -1.77 18.25
CA GLY A 196 -9.77 -1.86 16.82
C GLY A 196 -8.59 -2.26 15.94
N THR A 197 -7.40 -2.42 16.54
CA THR A 197 -6.35 -3.25 15.94
C THR A 197 -6.73 -4.74 16.02
N LYS A 198 -6.07 -5.58 15.21
CA LYS A 198 -6.25 -7.03 15.22
C LYS A 198 -4.99 -7.71 15.72
N TYR A 199 -5.09 -8.42 16.83
CA TYR A 199 -4.00 -9.24 17.34
C TYR A 199 -3.98 -10.61 16.66
N LEU A 200 -2.86 -10.98 16.04
CA LEU A 200 -2.67 -12.28 15.38
C LEU A 200 -1.46 -13.07 15.91
N GLY A 201 -0.80 -12.59 16.97
CA GLY A 201 0.42 -13.20 17.49
C GLY A 201 1.66 -12.89 16.65
N LEU A 202 2.68 -13.74 16.78
CA LEU A 202 3.95 -13.58 16.09
C LEU A 202 3.80 -13.97 14.61
N LEU A 203 4.04 -13.01 13.72
CA LEU A 203 3.87 -13.19 12.27
C LEU A 203 5.20 -13.22 11.50
N SER A 204 6.27 -12.72 12.11
CA SER A 204 7.63 -12.64 11.55
C SER A 204 8.54 -13.76 12.03
#